data_AF-A0A0N0K2E9-F1
#
_entry.id   AF-A0A0N0K2E9-F1
#
_cell.length_a   1.000
_cell.length_b   1.000
_cell.length_c   1.000
_cell.angle_alpha   90.00
_cell.angle_beta   90.00
_cell.angle_gamma   90.00
#
_symmetry.space_group_name_H-M   'P 1'
#
loop_
_entity.id
_entity.type
_entity.pdbx_description
1 polymer ?
#
loop_
_entity_poly.entity_id
_entity_poly.type
_entity_poly.pdbx_seq_one_letter_code
_entity_poly.pdbx_strand_id
1 'polypeptide(L)'
;KWGIFKCHFWGILLRQRQRVHAGDVIGSLEKEVFPWIGKLPIREIDEPLVLSVLRNIEKRGAIETAHRVRQRMSAVFVHAIAEGAAARDPAGVVTKALRPVPRARKRPALVSLEALHDMIRKSEAEPASPLTKLASRFLALTAQRPGMIRALPWSEIEQVDWTSEAPCPDALWRVPAARMKLMLELKHDDGFEHLVPLSAEAVAVLRAVRALTGRGPLVFPSNRNARVPMSENTLSYFYNRCGYQGRHVPHGWRASFSTIMNEWAERGGTPGDRHVIDLMLAHIPEGVSGSEGAYNRAAYLTRRREIADVWGAMLLGIFPAPAKMLGWPSR
;
A
#
# COMPACT_ATOMS: atom_id res chain seq x y z
N LYS A 1 32.84 -15.75 -11.45
CA LYS A 1 32.23 -14.58 -12.12
C LYS A 1 31.03 -14.11 -11.31
N TRP A 2 30.81 -12.80 -11.15
CA TRP A 2 29.68 -12.24 -10.38
C TRP A 2 28.33 -12.78 -10.86
N GLY A 3 28.18 -13.01 -12.17
CA GLY A 3 27.02 -13.67 -12.76
C GLY A 3 26.85 -15.18 -12.52
N ILE A 4 27.82 -15.89 -11.92
CA ILE A 4 27.68 -17.33 -11.56
C ILE A 4 27.09 -17.47 -10.14
N PHE A 5 27.33 -16.48 -9.26
CA PHE A 5 26.61 -16.32 -7.99
C PHE A 5 25.10 -16.08 -8.19
N LYS A 6 24.67 -15.84 -9.43
CA LYS A 6 23.28 -15.66 -9.86
C LYS A 6 22.38 -16.88 -9.63
N CYS A 7 22.92 -18.10 -9.48
CA CYS A 7 22.10 -19.30 -9.22
C CYS A 7 22.01 -19.67 -7.74
N HIS A 8 23.11 -19.62 -6.99
CA HIS A 8 23.16 -20.11 -5.60
C HIS A 8 22.59 -19.09 -4.61
N PHE A 9 23.09 -17.84 -4.64
CA PHE A 9 22.56 -16.75 -3.83
C PHE A 9 21.07 -16.48 -4.12
N TRP A 10 20.68 -16.61 -5.39
CA TRP A 10 19.30 -16.39 -5.83
C TRP A 10 18.34 -17.47 -5.32
N GLY A 11 18.80 -18.73 -5.29
CA GLY A 11 18.05 -19.83 -4.68
C GLY A 11 17.79 -19.65 -3.19
N ILE A 12 18.61 -18.88 -2.47
CA ILE A 12 18.46 -18.59 -1.03
C ILE A 12 17.62 -17.32 -0.82
N LEU A 13 17.87 -16.25 -1.59
CA LEU A 13 17.09 -15.00 -1.53
C LEU A 13 15.62 -15.19 -1.92
N LEU A 14 15.34 -16.08 -2.89
CA LEU A 14 13.98 -16.47 -3.26
C LEU A 14 13.26 -17.24 -2.15
N ARG A 15 13.99 -17.95 -1.28
CA ARG A 15 13.40 -18.69 -0.13
C ARG A 15 13.05 -17.76 1.02
N GLN A 16 13.81 -16.69 1.22
CA GLN A 16 13.64 -15.78 2.37
C GLN A 16 12.79 -14.53 2.09
N ARG A 17 12.46 -14.22 0.82
CA ARG A 17 11.68 -13.02 0.45
C ARG A 17 10.46 -13.37 -0.41
N GLN A 18 9.41 -12.56 -0.33
CA GLN A 18 8.25 -12.71 -1.21
C GLN A 18 8.67 -12.61 -2.70
N ARG A 19 8.09 -13.47 -3.55
CA ARG A 19 8.47 -13.62 -4.97
C ARG A 19 8.54 -12.30 -5.77
N VAL A 20 7.63 -11.35 -5.51
CA VAL A 20 7.62 -10.02 -6.16
C VAL A 20 8.84 -9.17 -5.77
N HIS A 21 9.17 -9.16 -4.47
CA HIS A 21 10.32 -8.42 -3.97
C HIS A 21 11.64 -9.01 -4.47
N ALA A 22 11.69 -10.32 -4.71
CA ALA A 22 12.82 -10.94 -5.40
C ALA A 22 12.91 -10.46 -6.86
N GLY A 23 11.82 -10.45 -7.63
CA GLY A 23 11.81 -9.92 -9.00
C GLY A 23 12.38 -8.48 -9.10
N ASP A 24 11.95 -7.58 -8.22
CA ASP A 24 12.42 -6.20 -8.19
C ASP A 24 13.91 -6.07 -7.81
N VAL A 25 14.43 -6.99 -7.01
CA VAL A 25 15.85 -7.04 -6.64
C VAL A 25 16.69 -7.44 -7.85
N ILE A 26 16.39 -8.55 -8.52
CA ILE A 26 17.18 -9.00 -9.68
C ILE A 26 17.06 -8.04 -10.85
N GLY A 27 15.85 -7.58 -11.18
CA GLY A 27 15.65 -6.68 -12.30
C GLY A 27 16.46 -5.39 -12.15
N SER A 28 16.62 -4.90 -10.93
CA SER A 28 17.50 -3.75 -10.67
C SER A 28 18.98 -4.05 -10.83
N LEU A 29 19.45 -5.24 -10.43
CA LEU A 29 20.86 -5.62 -10.57
C LEU A 29 21.19 -5.90 -12.04
N GLU A 30 20.28 -6.54 -12.77
CA GLU A 30 20.39 -6.80 -14.21
C GLU A 30 20.42 -5.51 -15.03
N LYS A 31 19.62 -4.52 -14.64
CA LYS A 31 19.57 -3.25 -15.33
C LYS A 31 20.74 -2.33 -14.94
N GLU A 32 21.01 -2.21 -13.65
CA GLU A 32 21.85 -1.13 -13.13
C GLU A 32 23.30 -1.57 -12.84
N VAL A 33 23.57 -2.88 -12.66
CA VAL A 33 24.88 -3.37 -12.19
C VAL A 33 25.56 -4.34 -13.15
N PHE A 34 24.87 -5.41 -13.58
CA PHE A 34 25.47 -6.45 -14.43
C PHE A 34 26.07 -5.95 -15.76
N PRO A 35 25.50 -4.93 -16.44
CA PRO A 35 26.09 -4.43 -17.68
C PRO A 35 27.51 -3.89 -17.50
N TRP A 36 27.85 -3.45 -16.29
CA TRP A 36 29.13 -2.81 -15.98
C TRP A 36 30.13 -3.77 -15.37
N ILE A 37 29.71 -4.61 -14.41
CA ILE A 37 30.62 -5.43 -13.60
C ILE A 37 30.23 -6.91 -13.52
N GLY A 38 29.14 -7.33 -14.17
CA GLY A 38 28.58 -8.68 -14.01
C GLY A 38 29.46 -9.83 -14.51
N LYS A 39 30.39 -9.53 -15.43
CA LYS A 39 31.32 -10.52 -16.00
C LYS A 39 32.58 -10.69 -15.13
N LEU A 40 32.90 -9.73 -14.26
CA LEU A 40 34.11 -9.76 -13.45
C LEU A 40 34.03 -10.80 -12.33
N PRO A 41 35.16 -11.41 -11.93
CA PRO A 41 35.26 -12.15 -10.67
C PRO A 41 34.94 -11.24 -9.47
N ILE A 42 34.22 -11.77 -8.48
CA ILE A 42 33.78 -10.96 -7.32
C ILE A 42 34.95 -10.38 -6.51
N ARG A 43 36.11 -11.05 -6.54
CA ARG A 43 37.34 -10.62 -5.88
C ARG A 43 38.03 -9.43 -6.55
N GLU A 44 37.73 -9.18 -7.82
CA GLU A 44 38.27 -8.07 -8.61
C GLU A 44 37.40 -6.82 -8.54
N ILE A 45 36.24 -6.90 -7.88
CA ILE A 45 35.37 -5.75 -7.70
C ILE A 45 35.80 -5.01 -6.43
N ASP A 46 36.24 -3.77 -6.59
CA ASP A 46 36.72 -2.90 -5.52
C ASP A 46 35.79 -1.69 -5.29
N GLU A 47 36.10 -0.86 -4.29
CA GLU A 47 35.29 0.29 -3.91
C GLU A 47 35.16 1.33 -5.03
N PRO A 48 36.24 1.73 -5.74
CA PRO A 48 36.14 2.62 -6.89
C PRO A 48 35.19 2.10 -7.97
N LEU A 49 35.25 0.80 -8.29
CA LEU A 49 34.40 0.22 -9.31
C LEU A 49 32.93 0.21 -8.88
N VAL A 50 32.64 -0.17 -7.64
CA VAL A 50 31.27 -0.09 -7.08
C VAL A 50 30.77 1.35 -7.10
N LEU A 51 31.58 2.31 -6.65
CA LEU A 51 31.20 3.72 -6.63
C LEU A 51 30.95 4.24 -8.05
N SER A 52 31.70 3.79 -9.06
CA SER A 52 31.51 4.19 -10.45
C SER A 52 30.13 3.78 -10.99
N VAL A 53 29.69 2.55 -10.68
CA VAL A 53 28.36 2.04 -11.05
C VAL A 53 27.26 2.86 -10.38
N LEU A 54 27.39 3.11 -9.07
CA LEU A 54 26.40 3.89 -8.33
C LEU A 54 26.33 5.34 -8.81
N ARG A 55 27.48 5.96 -9.13
CA ARG A 55 27.54 7.32 -9.72
C ARG A 55 26.83 7.41 -11.07
N ASN A 56 26.84 6.35 -11.89
CA ASN A 56 26.07 6.33 -13.14
C ASN A 56 24.55 6.34 -12.90
N ILE A 57 24.08 5.76 -11.79
CA ILE A 57 22.69 5.87 -11.35
C ILE A 57 22.39 7.28 -10.86
N GLU A 58 23.28 7.85 -10.07
CA GLU A 58 23.14 9.22 -9.57
C GLU A 58 23.15 10.26 -10.68
N LYS A 59 24.03 10.17 -11.68
CA LYS A 59 24.09 11.12 -12.80
C LYS A 59 22.74 11.27 -13.53
N ARG A 60 21.88 10.24 -13.49
CA ARG A 60 20.52 10.26 -14.05
C ARG A 60 19.44 10.83 -13.10
N GLY A 61 19.84 11.32 -11.92
CA GLY A 61 18.93 11.84 -10.89
C GLY A 61 18.31 10.78 -9.97
N ALA A 62 18.57 9.48 -10.20
CA ALA A 62 17.93 8.38 -9.47
C ALA A 62 18.62 8.05 -8.13
N ILE A 63 18.68 9.03 -7.22
CA ILE A 63 19.44 8.93 -5.95
C ILE A 63 18.94 7.78 -5.06
N GLU A 64 17.63 7.66 -4.83
CA GLU A 64 17.08 6.53 -4.05
C GLU A 64 17.42 5.17 -4.65
N THR A 65 17.37 5.06 -5.99
CA THR A 65 17.72 3.83 -6.69
C THR A 65 19.18 3.48 -6.46
N ALA A 66 20.09 4.45 -6.49
CA ALA A 66 21.51 4.22 -6.19
C ALA A 66 21.70 3.64 -4.78
N HIS A 67 21.03 4.20 -3.76
CA HIS A 67 21.09 3.68 -2.39
C HIS A 67 20.53 2.25 -2.27
N ARG A 68 19.39 1.95 -2.93
CA ARG A 68 18.81 0.60 -2.94
C ARG A 68 19.70 -0.40 -3.67
N VAL A 69 20.29 -0.02 -4.79
CA VAL A 69 21.23 -0.87 -5.54
C VAL A 69 22.49 -1.13 -4.71
N ARG A 70 23.06 -0.13 -4.03
CA ARG A 70 24.18 -0.32 -3.10
C ARG A 70 23.87 -1.34 -2.02
N GLN A 71 22.71 -1.23 -1.35
CA GLN A 71 22.28 -2.20 -0.34
C GLN A 71 22.18 -3.62 -0.91
N ARG A 72 21.67 -3.76 -2.13
CA ARG A 72 21.59 -5.06 -2.83
C ARG A 72 22.97 -5.61 -3.17
N MET A 73 23.89 -4.77 -3.65
CA MET A 73 25.28 -5.16 -3.90
C MET A 73 25.99 -5.60 -2.61
N SER A 74 25.84 -4.85 -1.52
CA SER A 74 26.38 -5.19 -0.21
C SER A 74 25.87 -6.55 0.28
N ALA A 75 24.57 -6.83 0.13
CA ALA A 75 24.03 -8.15 0.46
C ALA A 75 24.66 -9.30 -0.37
N VAL A 76 24.97 -9.07 -1.65
CA VAL A 76 25.69 -10.04 -2.50
C VAL A 76 27.10 -10.28 -1.95
N PHE A 77 27.84 -9.22 -1.62
CA PHE A 77 29.20 -9.34 -1.08
C PHE A 77 29.23 -10.02 0.29
N VAL A 78 28.32 -9.67 1.20
CA VAL A 78 28.20 -10.30 2.52
C VAL A 78 27.98 -11.82 2.38
N HIS A 79 27.12 -12.23 1.46
CA HIS A 79 26.92 -13.66 1.20
C HIS A 79 28.16 -14.33 0.59
N ALA A 80 28.81 -13.67 -0.38
CA ALA A 80 30.05 -14.20 -0.96
C ALA A 80 31.19 -14.31 0.06
N ILE A 81 31.23 -13.43 1.07
CA ILE A 81 32.16 -13.56 2.20
C ILE A 81 31.84 -14.81 3.01
N ALA A 82 30.56 -15.03 3.35
CA ALA A 82 30.13 -16.20 4.10
C ALA A 82 30.47 -17.53 3.38
N GLU A 83 30.46 -17.54 2.05
CA GLU A 83 30.87 -18.70 1.23
C GLU A 83 32.38 -18.74 0.91
N GLY A 84 33.20 -17.84 1.45
CA GLY A 84 34.64 -17.77 1.18
C GLY A 84 35.02 -17.31 -0.24
N ALA A 85 34.04 -16.86 -1.02
CA ALA A 85 34.25 -16.36 -2.38
C ALA A 85 34.76 -14.92 -2.43
N ALA A 86 34.52 -14.12 -1.39
CA ALA A 86 35.02 -12.74 -1.25
C ALA A 86 35.65 -12.53 0.15
N ALA A 87 36.53 -11.53 0.27
CA ALA A 87 37.19 -11.19 1.53
C ALA A 87 36.65 -9.90 2.18
N ARG A 88 35.94 -9.06 1.42
CA ARG A 88 35.44 -7.75 1.85
C ARG A 88 34.15 -7.36 1.12
N ASP A 89 33.43 -6.40 1.68
CA ASP A 89 32.26 -5.76 1.07
C ASP A 89 32.60 -4.32 0.63
N PRO A 90 32.98 -4.11 -0.64
CA PRO A 90 33.27 -2.78 -1.16
C PRO A 90 32.01 -1.88 -1.22
N ALA A 91 30.80 -2.45 -1.25
CA ALA A 91 29.56 -1.68 -1.30
C ALA A 91 29.13 -1.15 0.08
N GLY A 92 29.60 -1.75 1.18
CA GLY A 92 29.35 -1.29 2.54
C GLY A 92 29.92 0.10 2.82
N VAL A 93 31.18 0.31 2.41
CA VAL A 93 31.96 1.52 2.74
C VAL A 93 31.60 2.75 1.91
N VAL A 94 31.07 2.57 0.69
CA VAL A 94 30.74 3.68 -0.23
C VAL A 94 29.47 4.46 0.16
N THR A 95 28.79 4.09 1.25
CA THR A 95 27.52 4.72 1.69
C THR A 95 27.64 6.24 1.83
N LYS A 96 28.72 6.73 2.47
CA LYS A 96 28.94 8.17 2.71
C LYS A 96 29.40 8.92 1.45
N ALA A 97 29.83 8.20 0.41
CA ALA A 97 30.28 8.78 -0.85
C ALA A 97 29.12 9.04 -1.83
N LEU A 98 27.93 8.50 -1.56
CA LEU A 98 26.73 8.78 -2.33
C LEU A 98 26.14 10.14 -1.95
N ARG A 99 25.48 10.78 -2.91
CA ARG A 99 24.69 11.98 -2.64
C ARG A 99 23.61 11.66 -1.62
N PRO A 100 23.32 12.60 -0.70
CA PRO A 100 22.26 12.44 0.28
C PRO A 100 20.93 12.15 -0.41
N VAL A 101 20.17 11.20 0.13
CA VAL A 101 18.79 10.98 -0.30
C VAL A 101 18.00 12.24 0.05
N PRO A 102 17.34 12.91 -0.92
CA PRO A 102 16.48 14.04 -0.62
C PRO A 102 15.42 13.65 0.40
N ARG A 103 15.04 14.56 1.31
CA ARG A 103 13.95 14.30 2.25
C ARG A 103 12.70 13.87 1.47
N ALA A 104 12.07 12.78 1.90
CA ALA A 104 10.87 12.28 1.28
C ALA A 104 9.81 13.39 1.25
N ARG A 105 9.34 13.75 0.05
CA ARG A 105 8.23 14.70 -0.07
C ARG A 105 6.98 14.06 0.52
N LYS A 106 6.25 14.80 1.35
CA LYS A 106 4.93 14.36 1.81
C LYS A 106 4.05 14.08 0.59
N ARG A 107 3.32 12.98 0.61
CA ARG A 107 2.40 12.65 -0.48
C ARG A 107 1.27 13.69 -0.49
N PRO A 108 0.88 14.23 -1.67
CA PRO A 108 -0.20 15.21 -1.75
C PRO A 108 -1.51 14.66 -1.21
N ALA A 109 -2.19 15.44 -0.38
CA ALA A 109 -3.48 15.11 0.20
C ALA A 109 -4.29 16.40 0.39
N LEU A 110 -5.58 16.31 0.10
CA LEU A 110 -6.56 17.32 0.49
C LEU A 110 -6.98 17.03 1.92
N VAL A 111 -7.06 18.05 2.78
CA VAL A 111 -7.29 17.86 4.22
C VAL A 111 -8.50 18.65 4.74
N SER A 112 -9.33 19.18 3.85
CA SER A 112 -10.62 19.77 4.20
C SER A 112 -11.77 18.98 3.55
N LEU A 113 -12.88 18.86 4.28
CA LEU A 113 -14.08 18.17 3.77
C LEU A 113 -14.59 18.82 2.49
N GLU A 114 -14.61 20.15 2.40
CA GLU A 114 -15.06 20.87 1.21
C GLU A 114 -14.26 20.48 -0.04
N ALA A 115 -12.92 20.45 0.06
CA ALA A 115 -12.07 20.08 -1.06
C ALA A 115 -12.21 18.59 -1.44
N LEU A 116 -12.44 17.72 -0.45
CA LEU A 116 -12.72 16.31 -0.69
C LEU A 116 -14.08 16.11 -1.37
N HIS A 117 -15.11 16.85 -0.96
CA HIS A 117 -16.42 16.81 -1.61
C HIS A 117 -16.34 17.29 -3.06
N ASP A 118 -15.61 18.37 -3.36
CA ASP A 118 -15.32 18.79 -4.74
C ASP A 118 -14.62 17.67 -5.55
N MET A 119 -13.63 17.01 -4.95
CA MET A 119 -12.93 15.89 -5.56
C MET A 119 -13.84 14.71 -5.87
N ILE A 120 -14.72 14.34 -4.93
CA ILE A 120 -15.66 13.24 -5.13
C ILE A 120 -16.63 13.60 -6.26
N ARG A 121 -17.20 14.83 -6.26
CA ARG A 121 -18.11 15.29 -7.34
C ARG A 121 -17.45 15.20 -8.71
N LYS A 122 -16.22 15.74 -8.86
CA LYS A 122 -15.49 15.70 -10.14
C LYS A 122 -15.12 14.28 -10.56
N SER A 123 -14.69 13.45 -9.61
CA SER A 123 -14.37 12.05 -9.90
C SER A 123 -15.60 11.27 -10.37
N GLU A 124 -16.75 11.54 -9.77
CA GLU A 124 -18.01 10.88 -10.11
C GLU A 124 -18.58 11.30 -11.46
N ALA A 125 -18.40 12.57 -11.83
CA ALA A 125 -18.77 13.11 -13.14
C ALA A 125 -17.84 12.63 -14.27
N GLU A 126 -16.56 12.36 -13.98
CA GLU A 126 -15.58 11.93 -14.98
C GLU A 126 -15.98 10.58 -15.64
N PRO A 127 -16.05 10.48 -16.98
CA PRO A 127 -16.36 9.22 -17.66
C PRO A 127 -15.31 8.13 -17.39
N ALA A 128 -15.69 7.10 -16.64
CA ALA A 128 -14.82 6.00 -16.23
C ALA A 128 -15.65 4.75 -15.91
N SER A 129 -15.00 3.58 -15.86
CA SER A 129 -15.65 2.34 -15.43
C SER A 129 -16.31 2.53 -14.06
N PRO A 130 -17.57 2.08 -13.86
CA PRO A 130 -18.24 2.12 -12.56
C PRO A 130 -17.39 1.47 -11.46
N LEU A 131 -16.68 0.39 -11.77
CA LEU A 131 -15.80 -0.30 -10.83
C LEU A 131 -14.65 0.60 -10.34
N THR A 132 -14.07 1.45 -11.21
CA THR A 132 -13.03 2.40 -10.82
C THR A 132 -13.57 3.48 -9.89
N LYS A 133 -14.77 4.01 -10.18
CA LYS A 133 -15.41 5.02 -9.33
C LYS A 133 -15.79 4.45 -7.96
N LEU A 134 -16.34 3.24 -7.93
CA LEU A 134 -16.66 2.52 -6.69
C LEU A 134 -15.40 2.17 -5.88
N ALA A 135 -14.31 1.76 -6.53
CA ALA A 135 -13.02 1.55 -5.87
C ALA A 135 -12.48 2.83 -5.24
N SER A 136 -12.67 3.98 -5.90
CA SER A 136 -12.32 5.30 -5.35
C SER A 136 -13.12 5.61 -4.09
N ARG A 137 -14.45 5.42 -4.09
CA ARG A 137 -15.30 5.62 -2.90
C ARG A 137 -14.88 4.70 -1.75
N PHE A 138 -14.68 3.41 -2.04
CA PHE A 138 -14.31 2.43 -1.01
C PHE A 138 -12.93 2.74 -0.39
N LEU A 139 -11.96 3.16 -1.21
CA LEU A 139 -10.66 3.63 -0.71
C LEU A 139 -10.82 4.84 0.22
N ALA A 140 -11.67 5.79 -0.17
CA ALA A 140 -11.91 7.01 0.60
C ALA A 140 -12.57 6.72 1.97
N LEU A 141 -13.56 5.83 1.99
CA LEU A 141 -14.28 5.42 3.19
C LEU A 141 -13.42 4.62 4.17
N THR A 142 -12.61 3.70 3.66
CA THR A 142 -11.83 2.81 4.54
C THR A 142 -10.47 3.39 4.90
N ALA A 143 -9.98 4.38 4.15
CA ALA A 143 -8.64 4.98 4.27
C ALA A 143 -7.51 3.93 4.33
N GLN A 144 -7.73 2.73 3.78
CA GLN A 144 -6.71 1.68 3.77
C GLN A 144 -5.68 1.93 2.67
N ARG A 145 -4.59 1.16 2.69
CA ARG A 145 -3.55 1.30 1.66
C ARG A 145 -4.14 0.91 0.30
N PRO A 146 -3.88 1.65 -0.79
CA PRO A 146 -4.41 1.31 -2.12
C PRO A 146 -4.10 -0.13 -2.57
N GLY A 147 -2.93 -0.65 -2.19
CA GLY A 147 -2.53 -2.04 -2.44
C GLY A 147 -3.42 -3.09 -1.74
N MET A 148 -3.99 -2.77 -0.57
CA MET A 148 -4.95 -3.63 0.11
C MET A 148 -6.29 -3.62 -0.62
N ILE A 149 -6.78 -2.42 -0.99
CA ILE A 149 -8.06 -2.24 -1.69
C ILE A 149 -8.08 -3.06 -2.99
N ARG A 150 -7.10 -2.86 -3.86
CA ARG A 150 -7.08 -3.53 -5.18
C ARG A 150 -7.09 -5.06 -5.10
N ALA A 151 -6.53 -5.61 -4.03
CA ALA A 151 -6.34 -7.05 -3.86
C ALA A 151 -7.36 -7.68 -2.91
N LEU A 152 -8.38 -6.94 -2.47
CA LEU A 152 -9.43 -7.40 -1.57
C LEU A 152 -10.27 -8.53 -2.22
N PRO A 153 -10.28 -9.76 -1.65
CA PRO A 153 -11.19 -10.82 -2.04
C PRO A 153 -12.53 -10.67 -1.33
N TRP A 154 -13.58 -11.21 -1.93
CA TRP A 154 -14.90 -11.24 -1.31
C TRP A 154 -14.93 -12.03 -0.01
N SER A 155 -14.08 -13.06 0.11
CA SER A 155 -14.01 -13.93 1.29
C SER A 155 -13.49 -13.24 2.56
N GLU A 156 -12.91 -12.04 2.46
CA GLU A 156 -12.45 -11.25 3.61
C GLU A 156 -13.54 -10.30 4.15
N ILE A 157 -14.70 -10.23 3.50
CA ILE A 157 -15.84 -9.42 3.94
C ILE A 157 -16.79 -10.30 4.76
N GLU A 158 -16.96 -9.92 6.03
CA GLU A 158 -17.77 -10.62 7.03
C GLU A 158 -18.96 -9.76 7.44
N GLN A 159 -20.00 -10.41 7.98
CA GLN A 159 -21.15 -9.73 8.60
C GLN A 159 -21.91 -8.77 7.67
N VAL A 160 -21.96 -9.08 6.37
CA VAL A 160 -22.78 -8.36 5.38
C VAL A 160 -23.87 -9.27 4.85
N ASP A 161 -25.12 -8.87 5.03
CA ASP A 161 -26.25 -9.46 4.32
C ASP A 161 -26.28 -8.92 2.88
N TRP A 162 -26.07 -9.83 1.94
CA TRP A 162 -26.05 -9.53 0.50
C TRP A 162 -27.43 -9.64 -0.17
N THR A 163 -28.45 -10.07 0.58
CA THR A 163 -29.80 -10.33 0.08
C THR A 163 -30.80 -9.24 0.49
N SER A 164 -30.46 -8.46 1.51
CA SER A 164 -31.27 -7.37 2.05
C SER A 164 -30.58 -6.02 1.92
N GLU A 165 -31.36 -4.95 1.91
CA GLU A 165 -30.86 -3.58 2.03
C GLU A 165 -30.73 -3.09 3.48
N ALA A 166 -31.10 -3.91 4.47
CA ALA A 166 -30.99 -3.56 5.89
C ALA A 166 -29.54 -3.17 6.29
N PRO A 167 -29.37 -2.29 7.31
CA PRO A 167 -28.05 -1.96 7.84
C PRO A 167 -27.29 -3.19 8.34
N CYS A 168 -25.97 -3.18 8.18
CA CYS A 168 -25.07 -4.21 8.69
C CYS A 168 -24.08 -3.58 9.69
N PRO A 169 -24.50 -3.31 10.95
CA PRO A 169 -23.67 -2.56 11.92
C PRO A 169 -22.39 -3.31 12.32
N ASP A 170 -22.39 -4.64 12.16
CA ASP A 170 -21.24 -5.48 12.45
C ASP A 170 -20.33 -5.72 11.24
N ALA A 171 -20.65 -5.15 10.08
CA ALA A 171 -19.92 -5.34 8.83
C ALA A 171 -18.42 -5.09 9.00
N LEU A 172 -17.63 -6.05 8.54
CA LEU A 172 -16.21 -6.09 8.83
C LEU A 172 -15.42 -6.58 7.62
N TRP A 173 -14.31 -5.92 7.33
CA TRP A 173 -13.27 -6.48 6.49
C TRP A 173 -12.13 -6.99 7.38
N ARG A 174 -11.96 -8.31 7.43
CA ARG A 174 -10.85 -8.96 8.14
C ARG A 174 -9.68 -9.19 7.19
N VAL A 175 -8.59 -8.47 7.39
CA VAL A 175 -7.36 -8.66 6.60
C VAL A 175 -6.46 -9.67 7.31
N PRO A 176 -6.20 -10.85 6.73
CA PRO A 176 -5.33 -11.85 7.35
C PRO A 176 -3.88 -11.35 7.51
N ALA A 177 -3.19 -11.79 8.56
CA ALA A 177 -1.80 -11.42 8.82
C ALA A 177 -0.86 -11.70 7.63
N ALA A 178 -1.09 -12.79 6.90
CA ALA A 178 -0.34 -13.17 5.70
C ALA A 178 -0.35 -12.09 4.60
N ARG A 179 -1.40 -11.27 4.53
CA ARG A 179 -1.56 -10.18 3.57
C ARG A 179 -1.09 -8.83 4.09
N MET A 180 -0.86 -8.70 5.39
CA MET A 180 -0.33 -7.49 5.97
C MET A 180 1.16 -7.33 5.63
N LYS A 181 1.61 -6.08 5.46
CA LYS A 181 3.02 -5.76 5.21
C LYS A 181 3.83 -5.83 6.52
N LEU A 182 3.83 -7.00 7.13
CA LEU A 182 4.61 -7.33 8.33
C LEU A 182 5.93 -7.99 7.93
N MET A 183 6.88 -8.07 8.88
CA MET A 183 8.03 -8.96 8.76
C MET A 183 7.54 -10.40 8.50
N LEU A 184 8.30 -11.20 7.73
CA LEU A 184 7.87 -12.55 7.32
C LEU A 184 7.48 -13.44 8.50
N GLU A 185 8.15 -13.28 9.63
CA GLU A 185 7.93 -14.04 10.87
C GLU A 185 6.56 -13.75 11.50
N LEU A 186 6.01 -12.55 11.31
CA LEU A 186 4.74 -12.11 11.89
C LEU A 186 3.54 -12.40 10.98
N LYS A 187 3.76 -13.01 9.80
CA LYS A 187 2.69 -13.31 8.83
C LYS A 187 1.88 -14.57 9.15
N HIS A 188 2.36 -15.39 10.07
CA HIS A 188 1.72 -16.63 10.52
C HIS A 188 1.08 -16.49 11.92
N ASP A 189 1.06 -15.29 12.48
CA ASP A 189 0.48 -15.00 13.78
C ASP A 189 -0.86 -14.27 13.57
N ASP A 190 -1.96 -14.97 13.87
CA ASP A 190 -3.33 -14.47 13.74
C ASP A 190 -3.61 -13.25 14.66
N GLY A 191 -2.75 -12.99 15.67
CA GLY A 191 -2.79 -11.76 16.45
C GLY A 191 -2.50 -10.49 15.62
N PHE A 192 -1.97 -10.62 14.41
CA PHE A 192 -1.67 -9.50 13.51
C PHE A 192 -2.67 -9.29 12.38
N GLU A 193 -3.87 -9.89 12.48
CA GLU A 193 -5.00 -9.50 11.65
C GLU A 193 -5.29 -8.00 11.78
N HIS A 194 -5.68 -7.40 10.66
CA HIS A 194 -6.16 -6.02 10.63
C HIS A 194 -7.66 -6.01 10.35
N LEU A 195 -8.42 -5.79 11.41
CA LEU A 195 -9.88 -5.66 11.37
C LEU A 195 -10.22 -4.25 10.89
N VAL A 196 -11.00 -4.11 9.82
CA VAL A 196 -11.44 -2.82 9.26
C VAL A 196 -12.97 -2.76 9.33
N PRO A 197 -13.54 -2.04 10.30
CA PRO A 197 -14.98 -1.76 10.33
C PRO A 197 -15.44 -1.09 9.04
N LEU A 198 -16.61 -1.50 8.55
CA LEU A 198 -17.21 -0.97 7.33
C LEU A 198 -18.42 -0.13 7.71
N SER A 199 -18.41 1.15 7.33
CA SER A 199 -19.56 2.04 7.52
C SER A 199 -20.74 1.62 6.67
N ALA A 200 -21.93 2.16 6.96
CA ALA A 200 -23.11 1.99 6.12
C ALA A 200 -22.84 2.35 4.64
N GLU A 201 -22.12 3.44 4.38
CA GLU A 201 -21.72 3.86 3.03
C GLU A 201 -20.74 2.87 2.38
N ALA A 202 -19.83 2.27 3.16
CA ALA A 202 -18.89 1.28 2.65
C ALA A 202 -19.61 -0.01 2.24
N VAL A 203 -20.58 -0.46 3.04
CA VAL A 203 -21.45 -1.60 2.71
C VAL A 203 -22.26 -1.31 1.45
N ALA A 204 -22.83 -0.10 1.32
CA ALA A 204 -23.55 0.30 0.12
C ALA A 204 -22.67 0.27 -1.14
N VAL A 205 -21.40 0.69 -1.02
CA VAL A 205 -20.43 0.57 -2.13
C VAL A 205 -20.16 -0.89 -2.46
N LEU A 206 -19.95 -1.74 -1.46
CA LEU A 206 -19.72 -3.18 -1.67
C LEU A 206 -20.91 -3.87 -2.34
N ARG A 207 -22.15 -3.55 -1.96
CA ARG A 207 -23.36 -4.08 -2.63
C ARG A 207 -23.38 -3.70 -4.12
N ALA A 208 -23.10 -2.44 -4.44
CA ALA A 208 -23.02 -1.99 -5.84
C ALA A 208 -21.89 -2.70 -6.62
N VAL A 209 -20.73 -2.90 -5.98
CA VAL A 209 -19.61 -3.64 -6.60
C VAL A 209 -19.96 -5.12 -6.80
N ARG A 210 -20.67 -5.74 -5.86
CA ARG A 210 -21.06 -7.16 -5.91
C ARG A 210 -21.97 -7.46 -7.10
N ALA A 211 -22.82 -6.52 -7.51
CA ALA A 211 -23.60 -6.64 -8.74
C ALA A 211 -22.73 -6.79 -10.00
N LEU A 212 -21.49 -6.27 -9.98
CA LEU A 212 -20.54 -6.33 -11.10
C LEU A 212 -19.57 -7.51 -10.99
N THR A 213 -19.06 -7.80 -9.78
CA THR A 213 -17.90 -8.70 -9.59
C THR A 213 -18.14 -9.83 -8.61
N GLY A 214 -19.34 -9.96 -8.04
CA GLY A 214 -19.66 -10.90 -6.96
C GLY A 214 -19.56 -12.39 -7.33
N ARG A 215 -19.49 -12.74 -8.62
CA ARG A 215 -19.23 -14.11 -9.08
C ARG A 215 -17.74 -14.47 -9.10
N GLY A 216 -16.86 -13.46 -9.04
CA GLY A 216 -15.42 -13.62 -9.04
C GLY A 216 -14.84 -13.68 -7.63
N PRO A 217 -13.53 -13.94 -7.49
CA PRO A 217 -12.88 -14.00 -6.19
C PRO A 217 -12.57 -12.61 -5.60
N LEU A 218 -12.42 -11.59 -6.45
CA LEU A 218 -11.95 -10.24 -6.06
C LEU A 218 -13.09 -9.22 -6.10
N VAL A 219 -13.07 -8.29 -5.14
CA VAL A 219 -13.97 -7.12 -5.11
C VAL A 219 -13.63 -6.17 -6.26
N PHE A 220 -12.33 -5.87 -6.44
CA PHE A 220 -11.83 -4.94 -7.47
C PHE A 220 -10.86 -5.61 -8.46
N PRO A 221 -11.36 -6.49 -9.36
CA PRO A 221 -10.54 -7.12 -10.37
C PRO A 221 -10.10 -6.17 -11.49
N SER A 222 -9.17 -6.64 -12.31
CA SER A 222 -8.80 -6.07 -13.59
C SER A 222 -9.93 -6.26 -14.60
N ASN A 223 -10.15 -5.27 -15.46
CA ASN A 223 -11.16 -5.33 -16.53
C ASN A 223 -10.95 -6.51 -17.50
N ARG A 224 -9.71 -7.03 -17.61
CA ARG A 224 -9.38 -8.13 -18.54
C ARG A 224 -9.41 -9.51 -17.89
N ASN A 225 -9.29 -9.60 -16.57
CA ASN A 225 -9.20 -10.89 -15.87
C ASN A 225 -9.72 -10.74 -14.44
N ALA A 226 -10.84 -11.41 -14.16
CA ALA A 226 -11.52 -11.39 -12.86
C ALA A 226 -10.69 -11.98 -11.70
N ARG A 227 -9.61 -12.72 -11.99
CA ARG A 227 -8.69 -13.30 -10.98
C ARG A 227 -7.47 -12.43 -10.72
N VAL A 228 -7.28 -11.35 -11.49
CA VAL A 228 -6.13 -10.44 -11.34
C VAL A 228 -6.63 -9.13 -10.71
N PRO A 229 -5.98 -8.61 -9.67
CA PRO A 229 -6.31 -7.32 -9.08
C PRO A 229 -6.27 -6.16 -10.09
N MET A 230 -7.20 -5.19 -9.95
CA MET A 230 -7.13 -3.87 -10.61
C MET A 230 -5.71 -3.30 -10.53
N SER A 231 -5.14 -2.66 -11.56
CA SER A 231 -3.75 -2.14 -11.53
C SER A 231 -3.50 -1.13 -10.39
N GLU A 232 -2.28 -1.10 -9.83
CA GLU A 232 -1.87 -0.14 -8.77
C GLU A 232 -2.04 1.32 -9.20
N ASN A 233 -1.90 1.57 -10.51
CA ASN A 233 -1.94 2.91 -11.05
C ASN A 233 -3.36 3.36 -11.42
N THR A 234 -4.37 2.49 -11.36
CA THR A 234 -5.73 2.78 -11.84
C THR A 234 -6.30 4.02 -11.16
N LEU A 235 -6.29 4.07 -9.83
CA LEU A 235 -6.81 5.21 -9.07
C LEU A 235 -5.93 6.45 -9.20
N SER A 236 -4.61 6.28 -9.32
CA SER A 236 -3.68 7.42 -9.55
C SER A 236 -3.96 8.10 -10.89
N TYR A 237 -4.08 7.32 -11.97
CA TYR A 237 -4.41 7.87 -13.29
C TYR A 237 -5.81 8.45 -13.34
N PHE A 238 -6.76 7.82 -12.64
CA PHE A 238 -8.12 8.35 -12.51
C PHE A 238 -8.11 9.73 -11.85
N TYR A 239 -7.46 9.91 -10.69
CA TYR A 239 -7.38 11.22 -10.04
C TYR A 239 -6.62 12.27 -10.86
N ASN A 240 -5.57 11.87 -11.59
CA ASN A 240 -4.89 12.78 -12.48
C ASN A 240 -5.81 13.31 -13.59
N ARG A 241 -6.61 12.42 -14.21
CA ARG A 241 -7.62 12.80 -15.21
C ARG A 241 -8.69 13.74 -14.64
N CYS A 242 -9.08 13.53 -13.39
CA CYS A 242 -10.02 14.40 -12.67
C CYS A 242 -9.42 15.76 -12.26
N GLY A 243 -8.16 16.06 -12.62
CA GLY A 243 -7.50 17.34 -12.31
C GLY A 243 -6.82 17.41 -10.93
N TYR A 244 -6.55 16.27 -10.30
CA TYR A 244 -5.94 16.20 -8.96
C TYR A 244 -4.46 15.79 -8.96
N GLN A 245 -3.82 15.79 -10.13
CA GLN A 245 -2.38 15.54 -10.23
C GLN A 245 -1.59 16.51 -9.34
N GLY A 246 -0.75 15.97 -8.46
CA GLY A 246 0.04 16.76 -7.51
C GLY A 246 -0.75 17.37 -6.34
N ARG A 247 -2.08 17.18 -6.29
CA ARG A 247 -2.97 17.73 -5.25
C ARG A 247 -3.51 16.65 -4.33
N HIS A 248 -3.93 15.51 -4.90
CA HIS A 248 -4.39 14.35 -4.15
C HIS A 248 -3.97 13.06 -4.87
N VAL A 249 -3.41 12.11 -4.12
CA VAL A 249 -3.08 10.76 -4.64
C VAL A 249 -3.88 9.70 -3.86
N PRO A 250 -4.01 8.45 -4.34
CA PRO A 250 -4.73 7.40 -3.61
C PRO A 250 -4.28 7.19 -2.15
N HIS A 251 -3.00 7.38 -1.86
CA HIS A 251 -2.51 7.31 -0.49
C HIS A 251 -2.85 8.54 0.36
N GLY A 252 -3.24 9.65 -0.28
CA GLY A 252 -3.63 10.91 0.35
C GLY A 252 -4.84 10.75 1.26
N TRP A 253 -5.77 9.86 0.94
CA TRP A 253 -6.92 9.52 1.80
C TRP A 253 -6.56 9.18 3.24
N ARG A 254 -5.39 8.58 3.49
CA ARG A 254 -4.90 8.29 4.84
C ARG A 254 -4.59 9.56 5.62
N ALA A 255 -3.93 10.51 4.97
CA ALA A 255 -3.64 11.81 5.56
C ALA A 255 -4.92 12.62 5.74
N SER A 256 -5.82 12.60 4.75
CA SER A 256 -7.14 13.22 4.83
C SER A 256 -7.94 12.71 6.04
N PHE A 257 -8.06 11.38 6.18
CA PHE A 257 -8.74 10.74 7.31
C PHE A 257 -8.09 11.13 8.63
N SER A 258 -6.76 10.97 8.74
CA SER A 258 -6.02 11.31 9.96
C SER A 258 -6.26 12.76 10.37
N THR A 259 -6.06 13.72 9.47
CA THR A 259 -6.20 15.15 9.79
C THR A 259 -7.64 15.50 10.17
N ILE A 260 -8.62 15.18 9.32
CA ILE A 260 -10.01 15.58 9.53
C ILE A 260 -10.61 14.91 10.77
N MET A 261 -10.35 13.61 10.97
CA MET A 261 -10.92 12.90 12.12
C MET A 261 -10.25 13.29 13.43
N ASN A 262 -8.95 13.64 13.44
CA ASN A 262 -8.33 14.20 14.64
C ASN A 262 -8.89 15.58 14.99
N GLU A 263 -9.14 16.44 13.99
CA GLU A 263 -9.79 17.73 14.22
C GLU A 263 -11.25 17.57 14.70
N TRP A 264 -11.98 16.59 14.19
CA TRP A 264 -13.31 16.25 14.71
C TRP A 264 -13.23 15.76 16.16
N ALA A 265 -12.28 14.87 16.46
CA ALA A 265 -12.07 14.33 17.80
C ALA A 265 -11.75 15.44 18.82
N GLU A 266 -10.98 16.46 18.44
CA GLU A 266 -10.69 17.63 19.26
C GLU A 266 -11.93 18.48 19.57
N ARG A 267 -12.87 18.60 18.63
CA ARG A 267 -14.04 19.49 18.74
C ARG A 267 -15.24 18.85 19.42
N GLY A 268 -15.42 17.54 19.28
CA GLY A 268 -16.62 16.85 19.76
C GLY A 268 -16.50 15.34 19.88
N GLY A 269 -15.28 14.80 19.83
CA GLY A 269 -15.03 13.38 20.11
C GLY A 269 -14.91 13.08 21.60
N THR A 270 -14.59 11.83 21.90
CA THR A 270 -14.30 11.36 23.26
C THR A 270 -12.79 11.31 23.52
N PRO A 271 -12.35 11.49 24.78
CA PRO A 271 -10.96 11.22 25.17
C PRO A 271 -10.54 9.81 24.72
N GLY A 272 -9.48 9.72 23.93
CA GLY A 272 -9.00 8.46 23.36
C GLY A 272 -9.28 8.25 21.87
N ASP A 273 -10.15 9.06 21.24
CA ASP A 273 -10.47 8.91 19.81
C ASP A 273 -9.26 9.03 18.90
N ARG A 274 -8.27 9.87 19.24
CA ARG A 274 -7.01 9.96 18.48
C ARG A 274 -6.29 8.62 18.39
N HIS A 275 -6.22 7.89 19.50
CA HIS A 275 -5.62 6.57 19.55
C HIS A 275 -6.39 5.59 18.66
N VAL A 276 -7.73 5.64 18.73
CA VAL A 276 -8.60 4.79 17.90
C VAL A 276 -8.44 5.10 16.41
N ILE A 277 -8.33 6.39 16.03
CA ILE A 277 -8.08 6.85 14.66
C ILE A 277 -6.74 6.30 14.13
N ASP A 278 -5.68 6.32 14.95
CA ASP A 278 -4.38 5.74 14.57
C ASP A 278 -4.45 4.22 14.38
N LEU A 279 -5.19 3.51 15.24
CA LEU A 279 -5.44 2.08 15.08
C LEU A 279 -6.21 1.77 13.78
N MET A 280 -7.16 2.60 13.37
CA MET A 280 -7.88 2.44 12.09
C MET A 280 -6.95 2.50 10.87
N LEU A 281 -5.83 3.22 10.99
CA LEU A 281 -4.81 3.31 9.96
C LEU A 281 -3.77 2.18 10.02
N ALA A 282 -3.90 1.20 10.93
CA ALA A 282 -2.89 0.19 11.21
C ALA A 282 -1.51 0.80 11.53
N HIS A 283 -1.49 1.91 12.27
CA HIS A 283 -0.28 2.42 12.88
C HIS A 283 -0.02 1.67 14.18
N ILE A 284 1.23 1.27 14.40
CA ILE A 284 1.69 0.72 15.67
C ILE A 284 2.32 1.90 16.42
N PRO A 285 1.81 2.30 17.59
CA PRO A 285 2.42 3.38 18.37
C PRO A 285 3.89 3.06 18.69
N GLU A 286 4.74 4.09 18.73
CA GLU A 286 6.14 3.92 19.11
C GLU A 286 6.25 3.34 20.53
N GLY A 287 7.13 2.36 20.73
CA GLY A 287 7.33 1.69 22.02
C GLY A 287 6.38 0.53 22.33
N VAL A 288 5.32 0.33 21.53
CA VAL A 288 4.38 -0.79 21.72
C VAL A 288 4.89 -2.03 20.98
N SER A 289 5.02 -3.14 21.72
CA SER A 289 5.42 -4.42 21.13
C SER A 289 4.38 -4.95 20.13
N GLY A 290 4.78 -5.84 19.22
CA GLY A 290 3.86 -6.40 18.22
C GLY A 290 2.66 -7.12 18.86
N SER A 291 2.88 -7.83 19.97
CA SER A 291 1.86 -8.55 20.75
C SER A 291 0.94 -7.60 21.53
N GLU A 292 1.46 -6.55 22.15
CA GLU A 292 0.64 -5.54 22.83
C GLU A 292 -0.23 -4.74 21.82
N GLY A 293 0.33 -4.47 20.63
CA GLY A 293 -0.42 -3.91 19.52
C GLY A 293 -1.54 -4.82 19.02
N ALA A 294 -1.42 -6.15 19.15
CA ALA A 294 -2.45 -7.13 18.78
C ALA A 294 -3.65 -7.08 19.72
N TYR A 295 -3.41 -7.12 21.04
CA TYR A 295 -4.47 -7.03 22.04
C TYR A 295 -5.24 -5.71 21.96
N ASN A 296 -4.55 -4.58 21.72
CA ASN A 296 -5.20 -3.27 21.57
C ASN A 296 -6.10 -3.18 20.32
N ARG A 297 -5.83 -3.93 19.25
CA ARG A 297 -6.62 -3.85 18.00
C ARG A 297 -8.05 -4.38 18.13
N ALA A 298 -8.27 -5.40 18.96
CA ALA A 298 -9.59 -5.98 19.21
C ALA A 298 -10.40 -5.18 20.26
N ALA A 299 -9.72 -4.61 21.26
CA ALA A 299 -10.37 -3.93 22.39
C ALA A 299 -11.21 -2.70 22.02
N TYR A 300 -10.93 -2.04 20.88
CA TYR A 300 -11.62 -0.81 20.46
C TYR A 300 -12.60 -1.00 19.30
N LEU A 301 -12.98 -2.24 18.92
CA LEU A 301 -13.74 -2.49 17.70
C LEU A 301 -15.07 -1.73 17.63
N THR A 302 -15.82 -1.65 18.75
CA THR A 302 -17.06 -0.89 18.83
C THR A 302 -16.84 0.58 18.51
N ARG A 303 -15.87 1.24 19.16
CA ARG A 303 -15.57 2.66 18.90
C ARG A 303 -15.05 2.88 17.48
N ARG A 304 -14.30 1.93 16.92
CA ARG A 304 -13.83 1.99 15.52
C ARG A 304 -14.99 1.91 14.52
N ARG A 305 -16.07 1.17 14.82
CA ARG A 305 -17.30 1.15 14.01
C ARG A 305 -17.98 2.52 14.04
N GLU A 306 -18.18 3.08 15.23
CA GLU A 306 -18.78 4.41 15.38
C GLU A 306 -17.99 5.49 14.62
N ILE A 307 -16.65 5.50 14.73
CA ILE A 307 -15.80 6.44 14.00
C ILE A 307 -15.85 6.20 12.48
N ALA A 308 -15.96 4.94 12.04
CA ALA A 308 -16.11 4.63 10.62
C ALA A 308 -17.44 5.16 10.07
N ASP A 309 -18.54 5.03 10.81
CA ASP A 309 -19.85 5.59 10.43
C ASP A 309 -19.84 7.13 10.41
N VAL A 310 -19.23 7.77 11.42
CA VAL A 310 -19.06 9.23 11.42
C VAL A 310 -18.28 9.69 10.19
N TRP A 311 -17.15 9.05 9.89
CA TRP A 311 -16.35 9.38 8.71
C TRP A 311 -17.13 9.14 7.41
N GLY A 312 -17.83 8.01 7.30
CA GLY A 312 -18.64 7.67 6.14
C GLY A 312 -19.73 8.70 5.87
N ALA A 313 -20.48 9.06 6.90
CA ALA A 313 -21.54 10.06 6.82
C ALA A 313 -20.99 11.46 6.46
N MET A 314 -19.89 11.89 7.08
CA MET A 314 -19.22 13.16 6.75
C MET A 314 -18.78 13.24 5.29
N LEU A 315 -18.24 12.14 4.76
CA LEU A 315 -17.64 12.13 3.44
C LEU A 315 -18.66 11.92 2.31
N LEU A 316 -19.62 11.02 2.52
CA LEU A 316 -20.51 10.53 1.47
C LEU A 316 -22.01 10.66 1.79
N GLY A 317 -22.41 11.11 2.98
CA GLY A 317 -23.82 11.24 3.35
C GLY A 317 -24.64 12.20 2.47
N ILE A 318 -23.96 13.14 1.79
CA ILE A 318 -24.60 14.08 0.84
C ILE A 318 -24.57 13.59 -0.63
N PHE A 319 -23.97 12.43 -0.90
CA PHE A 319 -23.76 11.93 -2.25
C PHE A 319 -24.81 10.89 -2.65
N PRO A 320 -25.08 10.72 -3.95
CA PRO A 320 -26.03 9.71 -4.41
C PRO A 320 -25.60 8.30 -4.02
N ALA A 321 -26.59 7.42 -3.78
CA ALA A 321 -26.37 6.01 -3.49
C ALA A 321 -25.44 5.36 -4.54
N PRO A 322 -24.46 4.52 -4.12
CA PRO A 322 -23.49 3.90 -5.03
C PRO A 322 -24.11 3.13 -6.20
N ALA A 323 -25.28 2.52 -6.00
CA ALA A 323 -26.00 1.80 -7.06
C ALA A 323 -26.35 2.68 -8.28
N LYS A 324 -26.58 3.99 -8.08
CA LYS A 324 -26.85 4.92 -9.20
C LYS A 324 -25.65 5.06 -10.14
N MET A 325 -24.44 4.83 -9.64
CA MET A 325 -23.20 4.92 -10.43
C MET A 325 -23.09 3.81 -11.49
N LEU A 326 -23.85 2.73 -11.34
CA LEU A 326 -23.88 1.62 -12.30
C LEU A 326 -24.49 2.04 -13.65
N GLY A 327 -25.39 3.03 -13.64
CA GLY A 327 -26.04 3.57 -14.84
C GLY A 327 -25.39 4.84 -15.40
N TRP A 328 -24.29 5.32 -14.80
CA TRP A 328 -23.62 6.52 -15.28
C TRP A 328 -22.77 6.26 -16.53
N PRO A 329 -22.47 7.31 -17.33
CA PRO A 329 -21.62 7.17 -18.50
C PRO A 329 -20.30 6.48 -18.18
N SER A 330 -20.08 5.33 -18.81
CA SER A 330 -18.82 4.60 -18.82
C SER A 330 -18.11 4.86 -20.15
N ARG A 331 -16.76 4.82 -20.13
CA ARG A 331 -15.95 4.81 -21.35
C ARG A 331 -15.68 3.39 -21.80
#